data_AF-A0A143XTE7-F1
#
_entry.id   AF-A0A143XTE7-F1
#
_cell.length_a   1.000
_cell.length_b   1.000
_cell.length_c   1.000
_cell.angle_alpha   90.00
_cell.angle_beta   90.00
_cell.angle_gamma   90.00
#
_symmetry.space_group_name_H-M   'P 1'
#
loop_
_entity.id
_entity.type
_entity.pdbx_description
1 polymer ?
#
loop_
_entity_poly.entity_id
_entity_poly.type
_entity_poly.pdbx_seq_one_letter_code
_entity_poly.pdbx_strand_id
1 'polypeptide(L)'
;MTIEKLEGTSPRLYALVAPLVMRRSVLRQNNDYPFWTSRSHTWFVAWEGETVYGFVPVEFADNGIARINNYYVSGDDPKLLARFLREVVQYYGRDYTIRSVTLIRHKEVFRAEGFTAIREWKQYVAMQYGKNRQQP
;
A
#
# COMPACT_ATOMS: atom_id res chain seq x y z
N MET A 1 8.40 12.44 -11.15
CA MET A 1 8.04 11.69 -9.93
C MET A 1 8.49 10.23 -10.05
N THR A 2 9.18 9.73 -9.02
CA THR A 2 9.70 8.34 -8.90
C THR A 2 9.03 7.61 -7.73
N ILE A 3 8.93 6.28 -7.79
CA ILE A 3 8.54 5.43 -6.66
C ILE A 3 9.80 4.74 -6.12
N GLU A 4 10.23 5.14 -4.93
CA GLU A 4 11.39 4.58 -4.24
C GLU A 4 10.97 3.49 -3.25
N LYS A 5 11.74 2.41 -3.17
CA LYS A 5 11.56 1.34 -2.20
C LYS A 5 12.48 1.58 -1.01
N LEU A 6 11.91 1.65 0.18
CA LEU A 6 12.61 1.96 1.42
C LEU A 6 12.32 0.90 2.47
N GLU A 7 13.35 0.47 3.18
CA GLU A 7 13.17 -0.41 4.33
C GLU A 7 12.42 0.32 5.45
N GLY A 8 11.55 -0.41 6.15
CA GLY A 8 10.63 0.13 7.16
C GLY A 8 11.27 0.83 8.35
N THR A 9 12.58 0.67 8.57
CA THR A 9 13.32 1.36 9.64
C THR A 9 14.47 2.23 9.12
N SER A 10 14.54 2.46 7.80
CA SER A 10 15.58 3.30 7.21
C SER A 10 15.41 4.77 7.62
N PRO A 11 16.50 5.50 7.96
CA PRO A 11 16.42 6.93 8.26
C PRO A 11 15.77 7.75 7.14
N ARG A 12 15.98 7.35 5.89
CA ARG A 12 15.42 7.98 4.70
C ARG A 12 13.90 7.89 4.63
N LEU A 13 13.31 6.77 5.05
CA LEU A 13 11.87 6.63 5.16
C LEU A 13 11.28 7.69 6.10
N TYR A 14 11.86 7.82 7.30
CA TYR A 14 11.39 8.79 8.28
C TYR A 14 11.53 10.22 7.77
N ALA A 15 12.65 10.55 7.12
CA ALA A 15 12.87 11.88 6.55
C ALA A 15 11.80 12.27 5.51
N LEU A 16 11.41 11.34 4.64
CA LEU A 16 10.41 11.60 3.60
C LEU A 16 8.97 11.60 4.15
N VAL A 17 8.62 10.61 4.98
CA VAL A 17 7.23 10.30 5.29
C VAL A 17 6.75 10.98 6.57
N ALA A 18 7.62 11.21 7.58
CA ALA A 18 7.23 11.75 8.88
C ALA A 18 6.46 13.10 8.78
N PRO A 19 6.92 14.10 8.00
CA PRO A 19 6.18 15.37 7.87
C PRO A 19 4.79 15.21 7.27
N LEU A 20 4.60 14.19 6.42
CA LEU A 20 3.34 13.94 5.73
C LEU A 20 2.34 13.23 6.65
N VAL A 21 2.76 12.16 7.33
CA VAL A 21 1.87 11.35 8.19
C VAL A 21 1.41 12.07 9.44
N MET A 22 2.11 13.13 9.86
CA MET A 22 1.70 14.01 10.96
C MET A 22 0.59 15.01 10.55
N ARG A 23 0.24 15.13 9.26
CA ARG A 23 -0.81 16.04 8.80
C ARG A 23 -2.20 15.45 9.09
N ARG A 24 -3.06 16.24 9.73
CA ARG A 24 -4.46 15.85 10.03
C ARG A 24 -5.24 15.39 8.79
N SER A 25 -5.03 16.03 7.64
CA SER A 25 -5.69 15.65 6.38
C SER A 25 -5.28 14.25 5.90
N VAL A 26 -4.02 13.86 6.13
CA VAL A 26 -3.48 12.55 5.75
C VAL A 26 -4.03 11.46 6.67
N LEU A 27 -4.07 11.70 7.98
CA LEU A 27 -4.69 10.78 8.95
C LEU A 27 -6.18 10.54 8.66
N ARG A 28 -6.93 11.62 8.38
CA ARG A 28 -8.37 11.52 8.05
C ARG A 28 -8.65 10.63 6.84
N GLN A 29 -7.78 10.65 5.82
CA GLN A 29 -7.94 9.77 4.66
C GLN A 29 -7.80 8.28 5.00
N ASN A 30 -7.06 7.98 6.07
CA ASN A 30 -6.90 6.65 6.66
C ASN A 30 -7.88 6.41 7.84
N ASN A 31 -9.00 7.12 7.87
CA ASN A 31 -10.01 7.07 8.94
C ASN A 31 -9.41 7.31 10.34
N ASP A 32 -8.49 8.28 10.43
CA ASP A 32 -7.77 8.70 11.63
C ASP A 32 -6.90 7.60 12.26
N TYR A 33 -6.64 6.50 11.54
CA TYR A 33 -5.76 5.43 12.00
C TYR A 33 -4.28 5.80 11.73
N PRO A 34 -3.39 5.64 12.72
CA PRO A 34 -1.99 6.00 12.57
C PRO A 34 -1.25 5.09 11.58
N PHE A 35 -0.18 5.62 11.02
CA PHE A 35 0.76 4.85 10.21
C PHE A 35 1.82 4.24 11.12
N TRP A 36 2.10 2.96 10.95
CA TRP A 36 3.12 2.24 11.73
C TRP A 36 4.05 1.48 10.80
N THR A 37 5.24 1.15 11.30
CA THR A 37 6.28 0.47 10.53
C THR A 37 7.13 -0.41 11.44
N SER A 38 7.84 -1.38 10.85
CA SER A 38 8.79 -2.26 11.53
C SER A 38 9.88 -2.70 10.56
N ARG A 39 10.80 -3.56 11.01
CA ARG A 39 11.80 -4.20 10.14
C ARG A 39 11.15 -5.13 9.09
N SER A 40 9.94 -5.59 9.34
CA SER A 40 9.17 -6.44 8.44
C SER A 40 8.35 -5.63 7.42
N HIS A 41 8.74 -4.39 7.14
CA HIS A 41 8.08 -3.53 6.17
C HIS A 41 9.02 -3.13 5.04
N THR A 42 8.48 -3.14 3.81
CA THR A 42 9.01 -2.35 2.70
C THR A 42 8.00 -1.26 2.38
N TRP A 43 8.46 -0.02 2.23
CA TRP A 43 7.66 1.14 1.86
C TRP A 43 7.95 1.52 0.42
N PHE A 44 6.89 1.64 -0.38
CA PHE A 44 6.95 2.24 -1.71
C PHE A 44 6.55 3.69 -1.56
N VAL A 45 7.45 4.63 -1.82
CA VAL A 45 7.22 6.08 -1.59
C VAL A 45 7.34 6.83 -2.90
N ALA A 46 6.27 7.51 -3.31
CA ALA A 46 6.28 8.34 -4.52
C ALA A 46 6.71 9.76 -4.17
N TRP A 47 7.78 10.24 -4.79
CA TRP A 47 8.32 11.56 -4.52
C TRP A 47 8.92 12.25 -5.76
N GLU A 48 9.02 13.57 -5.69
CA GLU A 48 9.73 14.44 -6.64
C GLU A 48 10.27 15.67 -5.93
N GLY A 49 11.58 15.91 -6.02
CA GLY A 49 12.25 16.94 -5.23
C GLY A 49 12.05 16.69 -3.73
N GLU A 50 11.44 17.64 -3.03
CA GLU A 50 11.10 17.52 -1.60
C GLU A 50 9.64 17.11 -1.36
N THR A 51 8.86 16.87 -2.41
CA THR A 51 7.42 16.57 -2.29
C THR A 51 7.17 15.06 -2.32
N VAL A 52 6.44 14.57 -1.32
CA VAL A 52 5.93 13.19 -1.28
C VAL A 52 4.47 13.18 -1.70
N TYR A 53 4.15 12.41 -2.73
CA TYR A 53 2.81 12.30 -3.33
C TYR A 53 2.00 11.14 -2.78
N GLY A 54 2.65 10.16 -2.16
CA GLY A 54 1.97 9.00 -1.61
C GLY A 54 2.95 7.95 -1.12
N PHE A 55 2.41 6.94 -0.46
CA PHE A 55 3.16 5.77 -0.08
C PHE A 55 2.25 4.55 0.08
N VAL A 56 2.82 3.36 -0.13
CA VAL A 56 2.21 2.08 0.20
C VAL A 56 3.18 1.28 1.07
N PRO A 57 2.90 1.07 2.35
CA PRO A 57 3.68 0.15 3.17
C PRO A 57 3.19 -1.29 2.92
N VAL A 58 4.13 -2.21 2.85
CA VAL A 58 3.88 -3.63 2.72
C VAL A 58 4.57 -4.35 3.86
N GLU A 59 3.77 -4.89 4.78
CA GLU A 59 4.25 -5.79 5.83
C GLU A 59 4.43 -7.18 5.24
N PHE A 60 5.58 -7.83 5.43
CA PHE A 60 5.80 -9.21 5.00
C PHE A 60 6.07 -10.12 6.20
N ALA A 61 5.61 -11.37 6.09
CA ALA A 61 5.85 -12.40 7.09
C ALA A 61 6.30 -13.71 6.42
N ASP A 62 6.96 -14.56 7.21
CA ASP A 62 7.53 -15.83 6.74
C ASP A 62 6.49 -16.85 6.24
N ASN A 63 5.20 -16.56 6.45
CA ASN A 63 4.08 -17.39 5.99
C ASN A 63 3.72 -17.17 4.50
N GLY A 64 4.55 -16.46 3.74
CA GLY A 64 4.32 -16.19 2.31
C GLY A 64 3.20 -15.18 2.04
N ILE A 65 2.86 -14.34 3.03
CA ILE A 65 1.87 -13.26 2.88
C ILE A 65 2.56 -11.90 2.97
N ALA A 66 2.31 -11.05 1.96
CA ALA A 66 2.64 -9.63 1.99
C ALA A 66 1.34 -8.83 2.16
N ARG A 67 1.27 -7.90 3.11
CA ARG A 67 0.05 -7.16 3.49
C ARG A 67 0.20 -5.67 3.20
N ILE A 68 -0.64 -5.17 2.32
CA ILE A 68 -0.88 -3.74 2.13
C ILE A 68 -1.89 -3.28 3.19
N ASN A 69 -1.56 -2.24 3.93
CA ASN A 69 -2.51 -1.55 4.82
C ASN A 69 -2.08 -0.09 4.99
N ASN A 70 -2.95 0.77 5.49
CA ASN A 70 -2.60 2.15 5.88
C ASN A 70 -1.79 2.91 4.81
N TYR A 71 -2.22 2.88 3.56
CA TYR A 71 -1.56 3.61 2.47
C TYR A 71 -2.16 5.02 2.29
N TYR A 72 -1.43 5.88 1.60
CA TYR A 72 -1.87 7.24 1.29
C TYR A 72 -1.52 7.60 -0.16
N VAL A 73 -2.44 8.28 -0.84
CA VAL A 73 -2.25 8.86 -2.17
C VAL A 73 -2.83 10.27 -2.20
N SER A 74 -2.01 11.25 -2.56
CA SER A 74 -2.42 12.65 -2.64
C SER A 74 -3.60 12.81 -3.60
N GLY A 75 -4.63 13.53 -3.15
CA GLY A 75 -5.84 13.77 -3.93
C GLY A 75 -6.68 12.52 -4.25
N ASP A 76 -6.47 11.39 -3.55
CA ASP A 76 -7.06 10.09 -3.91
C ASP A 76 -6.84 9.74 -5.41
N ASP A 77 -5.67 10.10 -5.97
CA ASP A 77 -5.37 9.89 -7.40
C ASP A 77 -5.34 8.39 -7.77
N PRO A 78 -6.29 7.90 -8.58
CA PRO A 78 -6.37 6.48 -8.95
C PRO A 78 -5.19 6.03 -9.82
N LYS A 79 -4.60 6.92 -10.62
CA LYS A 79 -3.45 6.58 -11.48
C LYS A 79 -2.19 6.38 -10.64
N LEU A 80 -1.99 7.21 -9.62
CA LEU A 80 -0.89 7.05 -8.68
C LEU A 80 -1.05 5.75 -7.88
N LEU A 81 -2.25 5.48 -7.36
CA LEU A 81 -2.52 4.23 -6.65
C LEU A 81 -2.25 3.00 -7.53
N ALA A 82 -2.74 2.99 -8.77
CA ALA A 82 -2.46 1.94 -9.74
C ALA A 82 -0.96 1.74 -10.00
N ARG A 83 -0.17 2.82 -10.06
CA ARG A 83 1.30 2.70 -10.19
C ARG A 83 1.92 2.03 -8.96
N PHE A 84 1.51 2.38 -7.74
CA PHE A 84 2.00 1.68 -6.55
C PHE A 84 1.66 0.19 -6.56
N LEU A 85 0.42 -0.16 -6.92
CA LEU A 85 0.00 -1.56 -6.95
C LEU A 85 0.83 -2.38 -7.94
N ARG A 86 1.16 -1.82 -9.11
CA ARG A 86 2.05 -2.46 -10.08
C ARG A 86 3.46 -2.69 -9.54
N GLU A 87 4.04 -1.70 -8.84
CA GLU A 87 5.35 -1.86 -8.19
C GLU A 87 5.32 -2.93 -7.09
N VAL A 88 4.26 -2.95 -6.27
CA VAL A 88 4.08 -3.96 -5.22
C VAL A 88 3.93 -5.36 -5.81
N VAL A 89 3.11 -5.51 -6.86
CA VAL A 89 2.92 -6.77 -7.58
C VAL A 89 4.21 -7.23 -8.25
N GLN A 90 4.96 -6.32 -8.88
CA GLN A 90 6.24 -6.64 -9.49
C GLN A 90 7.26 -7.14 -8.46
N TYR A 91 7.26 -6.56 -7.25
CA TYR A 91 8.21 -6.91 -6.21
C TYR A 91 7.83 -8.17 -5.43
N TYR A 92 6.55 -8.33 -5.05
CA TYR A 92 6.08 -9.41 -4.18
C TYR A 92 5.32 -10.53 -4.91
N GLY A 93 4.74 -10.26 -6.08
CA GLY A 93 3.75 -11.14 -6.72
C GLY A 93 4.30 -12.49 -7.20
N ARG A 94 5.63 -12.66 -7.26
CA ARG A 94 6.27 -13.95 -7.56
C ARG A 94 6.23 -14.90 -6.35
N ASP A 95 6.56 -14.39 -5.17
CA ASP A 95 6.91 -15.20 -4.01
C ASP A 95 5.86 -15.11 -2.89
N TYR A 96 4.95 -14.13 -2.94
CA TYR A 96 3.96 -13.88 -1.90
C TYR A 96 2.53 -13.84 -2.45
N THR A 97 1.59 -14.29 -1.63
CA THR A 97 0.20 -13.85 -1.75
C THR A 97 0.10 -12.45 -1.16
N ILE A 98 -0.32 -11.48 -1.98
CA ILE A 98 -0.49 -10.10 -1.54
C ILE A 98 -1.92 -9.94 -1.02
N ARG A 99 -2.09 -9.53 0.22
CA ARG A 99 -3.38 -9.18 0.82
C ARG A 99 -3.45 -7.69 1.08
N SER A 100 -4.65 -7.13 1.09
CA SER A 100 -4.86 -5.72 1.38
C SER A 100 -6.08 -5.50 2.25
N VAL A 101 -5.99 -4.54 3.17
CA VAL A 101 -7.15 -3.84 3.73
C VAL A 101 -7.35 -2.58 2.90
N THR A 102 -8.20 -2.67 1.89
CA THR A 102 -8.41 -1.62 0.90
C THR A 102 -9.57 -0.72 1.33
N LEU A 103 -9.40 0.59 1.25
CA LEU A 103 -10.50 1.54 1.45
C LEU A 103 -11.59 1.32 0.41
N ILE A 104 -12.86 1.32 0.79
CA ILE A 104 -13.98 0.97 -0.11
C ILE A 104 -13.98 1.81 -1.40
N ARG A 105 -13.60 3.10 -1.30
CA ARG A 105 -13.49 4.03 -2.44
C ARG A 105 -12.39 3.66 -3.45
N HIS A 106 -11.43 2.83 -3.05
CA HIS A 106 -10.29 2.40 -3.87
C HIS A 106 -10.45 0.97 -4.42
N LYS A 107 -11.55 0.29 -4.09
CA LYS A 107 -11.83 -1.10 -4.51
C LYS A 107 -11.68 -1.31 -6.02
N GLU A 108 -12.21 -0.39 -6.82
CA GLU A 108 -12.20 -0.56 -8.29
C GLU A 108 -10.79 -0.37 -8.89
N VAL A 109 -9.94 0.46 -8.28
CA VAL A 109 -8.53 0.57 -8.71
C VAL A 109 -7.78 -0.73 -8.43
N PHE A 110 -7.98 -1.31 -7.23
CA PHE A 110 -7.38 -2.61 -6.90
C PHE A 110 -7.89 -3.73 -7.84
N ARG A 111 -9.18 -3.75 -8.17
CA ARG A 111 -9.74 -4.71 -9.13
C ARG A 111 -9.12 -4.58 -10.52
N ALA A 112 -8.96 -3.35 -11.02
CA ALA A 112 -8.32 -3.10 -12.30
C ALA A 112 -6.86 -3.60 -12.34
N GLU A 113 -6.16 -3.58 -11.20
CA GLU A 113 -4.80 -4.12 -11.05
C GLU A 113 -4.77 -5.62 -10.67
N GLY A 114 -5.89 -6.32 -10.81
CA GLY A 114 -5.97 -7.79 -10.69
C GLY A 114 -6.21 -8.33 -9.28
N PHE A 115 -6.53 -7.47 -8.30
CA PHE A 115 -6.92 -7.94 -6.98
C PHE A 115 -8.38 -8.39 -6.95
N THR A 116 -8.65 -9.48 -6.23
CA THR A 116 -10.00 -10.01 -5.99
C THR A 116 -10.47 -9.66 -4.58
N ALA A 117 -11.77 -9.40 -4.42
CA ALA A 117 -12.37 -9.15 -3.11
C ALA A 117 -12.60 -10.47 -2.38
N ILE A 118 -12.16 -10.56 -1.12
CA ILE A 118 -12.42 -11.70 -0.22
C ILE A 118 -13.63 -11.40 0.66
N ARG A 119 -13.68 -10.18 1.23
CA ARG A 119 -14.73 -9.76 2.16
C ARG A 119 -14.90 -8.24 2.11
N GLU A 120 -16.16 -7.80 2.13
CA GLU A 120 -16.49 -6.37 2.16
C GLU A 120 -17.07 -5.99 3.53
N TRP A 121 -16.68 -4.81 4.00
CA TRP A 121 -17.22 -4.13 5.18
C TRP A 121 -17.64 -2.71 4.79
N LYS A 122 -18.26 -1.96 5.72
CA LYS A 122 -18.79 -0.62 5.46
C LYS A 122 -17.76 0.36 4.86
N GLN A 123 -16.52 0.33 5.35
CA GLN A 123 -15.47 1.28 4.96
C GLN A 123 -14.30 0.63 4.22
N TYR A 124 -14.25 -0.70 4.20
CA TYR A 124 -13.07 -1.45 3.75
C TYR A 124 -13.45 -2.70 2.98
N VAL A 125 -12.50 -3.19 2.21
CA VAL A 125 -12.56 -4.46 1.49
C VAL A 125 -11.27 -5.20 1.73
N ALA A 126 -11.35 -6.43 2.23
CA ALA A 126 -10.22 -7.34 2.19
C ALA A 126 -10.04 -7.80 0.75
N MET A 127 -8.88 -7.52 0.18
CA MET A 127 -8.55 -7.88 -1.20
C MET A 127 -7.31 -8.76 -1.25
N GLN A 128 -7.17 -9.53 -2.32
CA GLN A 128 -6.01 -10.40 -2.53
C GLN A 128 -5.56 -10.38 -3.99
N TYR A 129 -4.25 -10.37 -4.18
CA TYR A 129 -3.57 -10.65 -5.43
C TYR A 129 -2.64 -11.85 -5.22
N GLY A 130 -2.63 -12.78 -6.15
CA GLY A 130 -1.80 -13.98 -6.08
C GLY A 130 -2.41 -15.07 -6.93
N LYS A 131 -1.62 -16.11 -7.22
CA LYS A 131 -2.14 -17.24 -7.98
C LYS A 131 -3.31 -17.86 -7.22
N ASN A 132 -4.52 -17.69 -7.74
CA ASN A 132 -5.49 -18.75 -7.63
C ASN A 132 -4.77 -19.99 -8.18
N ARG A 133 -4.32 -20.88 -7.29
CA ARG A 133 -4.47 -22.31 -7.57
C ARG A 133 -5.97 -22.45 -7.76
N GLN A 134 -6.45 -22.28 -9.00
CA GLN A 134 -7.63 -23.00 -9.41
C GLN A 134 -7.32 -24.45 -9.02
N GLN A 135 -7.99 -24.93 -7.97
CA GLN A 135 -8.04 -26.36 -7.72
C GLN A 135 -8.61 -26.97 -9.01
N PRO A 136 -8.04 -28.10 -9.47
CA PRO A 136 -8.51 -28.76 -10.68
C PRO A 136 -10.00 -29.08 -10.63
#